data_AF-A0A286B9F3-F1
#
_entry.id   AF-A0A286B9F3-F1
#
_cell.length_a   1.000
_cell.length_b   1.000
_cell.length_c   1.000
_cell.angle_alpha   90.00
_cell.angle_beta   90.00
_cell.angle_gamma   90.00
#
_symmetry.space_group_name_H-M   'P 1'
#
loop_
_entity.id
_entity.type
_entity.pdbx_description
1 polymer ?
#
loop_
_entity_poly.entity_id
_entity_poly.type
_entity_poly.pdbx_seq_one_letter_code
_entity_poly.pdbx_strand_id
1 'polypeptide(L)'
;MIDIDEWTITSAVRKAHGATSNARLKTVMDSLVRHLHDFAREVQLTEAEWSHGIDFLTRAGSITDDKRQEFILLSDVLGLSTLVTAQCNRRPAGCTEATVFGPFYVPDAPAYRNGDDIANGASGEPCFVGGTVRGIDGEPIADARIDVWQSDDEGWYDVQRPELEHAQGRGHLSSLGDGSYRFRSIVAVPYPIPHDGPVGQMLEKLGRHPWRPAHLHFMIRAPGYETLITHVFRAEGRYLDSDAVFGVRTSLIAEWKRNEPGVAPDGTCMDVPFYTLEYDFVLNDSRND
;
A
#
# COMPACT_ATOMS: atom_id res chain seq x y z
N MET A 1 21.31 9.20 -43.24
CA MET A 1 21.03 10.18 -42.17
C MET A 1 19.51 10.26 -42.07
N ILE A 2 18.93 10.13 -40.88
CA ILE A 2 17.49 10.33 -40.71
C ILE A 2 17.34 11.80 -40.33
N ASP A 3 16.57 12.58 -41.10
CA ASP A 3 16.23 13.94 -40.71
C ASP A 3 15.31 13.85 -39.49
N ILE A 4 15.71 14.51 -38.41
CA ILE A 4 15.03 14.44 -37.12
C ILE A 4 13.99 15.56 -37.05
N ASP A 5 12.73 15.17 -36.88
CA ASP A 5 11.60 16.04 -36.63
C ASP A 5 10.66 15.41 -35.59
N GLU A 6 9.52 16.08 -35.34
CA GLU A 6 8.46 15.66 -34.40
C GLU A 6 7.98 14.21 -34.62
N TRP A 7 7.99 13.73 -35.86
CA TRP A 7 7.42 12.44 -36.26
C TRP A 7 8.50 11.37 -36.43
N THR A 8 9.72 11.73 -36.79
CA THR A 8 10.83 10.78 -37.00
C THR A 8 11.65 10.49 -35.74
N ILE A 9 11.64 11.38 -34.74
CA ILE A 9 12.46 11.25 -33.52
C ILE A 9 12.19 9.95 -32.73
N THR A 10 10.93 9.50 -32.62
CA THR A 10 10.58 8.27 -31.89
C THR A 10 11.27 7.05 -32.51
N SER A 11 11.29 6.96 -33.84
CA SER A 11 11.95 5.87 -34.56
C SER A 11 13.47 5.94 -34.43
N ALA A 12 14.04 7.15 -34.42
CA ALA A 12 15.46 7.35 -34.20
C ALA A 12 15.92 6.87 -32.81
N VAL A 13 15.19 7.21 -31.74
CA VAL A 13 15.49 6.75 -30.37
C VAL A 13 15.39 5.22 -30.26
N ARG A 14 14.32 4.61 -30.79
CA ARG A 14 14.16 3.15 -30.78
C ARG A 14 15.24 2.42 -31.58
N LYS A 15 15.72 3.02 -32.67
CA LYS A 15 16.86 2.49 -33.43
C LYS A 15 18.14 2.53 -32.60
N ALA A 16 18.36 3.57 -31.79
CA ALA A 16 19.51 3.67 -30.89
C ALA A 16 19.51 2.58 -29.81
N HIS A 17 18.35 2.08 -29.38
CA HIS A 17 18.26 0.92 -28.48
C HIS A 17 18.68 -0.41 -29.13
N GLY A 18 18.86 -0.48 -30.45
CA GLY A 18 19.06 -1.73 -31.21
C GLY A 18 20.30 -2.54 -30.83
N ALA A 19 21.28 -1.95 -30.13
CA ALA A 19 22.49 -2.63 -29.69
C ALA A 19 22.36 -3.36 -28.34
N THR A 20 21.23 -3.23 -27.63
CA THR A 20 21.06 -3.91 -26.34
C THR A 20 20.92 -5.42 -26.51
N SER A 21 21.64 -6.19 -25.69
CA SER A 21 21.49 -7.64 -25.61
C SER A 21 20.32 -8.08 -24.72
N ASN A 22 19.77 -7.17 -23.91
CA ASN A 22 18.64 -7.46 -23.02
C ASN A 22 17.30 -7.19 -23.73
N ALA A 23 16.67 -8.26 -24.22
CA ALA A 23 15.41 -8.18 -24.94
C ALA A 23 14.27 -7.56 -24.10
N ARG A 24 14.17 -7.90 -22.81
CA ARG A 24 13.11 -7.37 -21.93
C ARG A 24 13.29 -5.88 -21.68
N LEU A 25 14.51 -5.44 -21.39
CA LEU A 25 14.83 -4.02 -21.24
C LEU A 25 14.48 -3.24 -22.51
N LYS A 26 14.81 -3.80 -23.69
CA LYS A 26 14.44 -3.20 -24.97
C LYS A 26 12.93 -3.02 -25.12
N THR A 27 12.15 -4.05 -24.80
CA THR A 27 10.68 -3.98 -24.84
C THR A 27 10.13 -2.87 -23.94
N VAL A 28 10.62 -2.77 -22.70
CA VAL A 28 10.17 -1.76 -21.74
C VAL A 28 10.53 -0.35 -22.23
N MET A 29 11.79 -0.11 -22.61
CA MET A 29 12.24 1.22 -23.02
C MET A 29 11.64 1.68 -24.35
N ASP A 30 11.48 0.79 -25.34
CA ASP A 30 10.81 1.12 -26.60
C ASP A 30 9.35 1.53 -26.38
N SER A 31 8.64 0.83 -25.49
CA SER A 31 7.26 1.17 -25.15
C SER A 31 7.19 2.50 -24.41
N LEU A 32 8.04 2.72 -23.40
CA LEU A 32 8.09 3.96 -22.64
C LEU A 32 8.34 5.17 -23.54
N VAL A 33 9.36 5.11 -24.41
CA VAL A 33 9.69 6.20 -25.34
C VAL A 33 8.53 6.50 -26.28
N ARG A 34 7.88 5.46 -26.81
CA ARG A 34 6.70 5.64 -27.67
C ARG A 34 5.61 6.42 -26.94
N HIS A 35 5.19 5.95 -25.76
CA HIS A 35 4.12 6.60 -24.99
C HIS A 35 4.50 8.01 -24.52
N LEU A 36 5.76 8.24 -24.13
CA LEU A 36 6.23 9.57 -23.73
C LEU A 36 6.20 10.57 -24.89
N HIS A 37 6.66 10.17 -26.08
CA HIS A 37 6.61 11.04 -27.26
C HIS A 37 5.18 11.25 -27.76
N ASP A 38 4.33 10.20 -27.70
CA ASP A 38 2.92 10.32 -28.04
C ASP A 38 2.20 11.30 -27.09
N PHE A 39 2.46 11.23 -25.78
CA PHE A 39 1.96 12.20 -24.80
C PHE A 39 2.35 13.63 -25.15
N ALA A 40 3.63 13.88 -25.44
CA ALA A 40 4.12 15.22 -25.76
C ALA A 40 3.45 15.78 -27.03
N ARG A 41 3.23 14.95 -28.06
CA ARG A 41 2.51 15.32 -29.27
C ARG A 41 1.02 15.58 -29.02
N GLU A 42 0.38 14.71 -28.24
CA GLU A 42 -1.05 14.78 -27.93
C GLU A 42 -1.42 16.09 -27.25
N VAL A 43 -0.62 16.51 -26.26
CA VAL A 43 -0.87 17.75 -25.51
C VAL A 43 -0.20 18.98 -26.11
N GLN A 44 0.56 18.82 -27.19
CA GLN A 44 1.39 19.88 -27.78
C GLN A 44 2.31 20.55 -26.75
N LEU A 45 3.04 19.73 -26.01
CA LEU A 45 3.83 20.16 -24.85
C LEU A 45 4.80 21.29 -25.21
N THR A 46 4.67 22.43 -24.53
CA THR A 46 5.53 23.60 -24.77
C THR A 46 6.88 23.47 -24.04
N GLU A 47 7.88 24.24 -24.48
CA GLU A 47 9.19 24.28 -23.79
C GLU A 47 9.08 24.75 -22.33
N ALA A 48 8.14 25.66 -22.04
CA ALA A 48 7.88 26.15 -20.69
C ALA A 48 7.28 25.06 -19.79
N GLU A 49 6.28 24.32 -20.30
CA GLU A 49 5.68 23.19 -19.57
C GLU A 49 6.67 22.04 -19.38
N TRP A 50 7.46 21.74 -20.41
CA TRP A 50 8.55 20.76 -20.31
C TRP A 50 9.55 21.16 -19.23
N SER A 51 10.00 22.42 -19.22
CA SER A 51 10.94 22.92 -18.20
C SER A 51 10.35 22.82 -16.79
N HIS A 52 9.05 23.11 -16.63
CA HIS A 52 8.35 22.94 -15.36
C HIS A 52 8.26 21.46 -14.94
N GLY A 53 8.01 20.55 -15.87
CA GLY A 53 8.02 19.11 -15.61
C GLY A 53 9.41 18.60 -15.17
N ILE A 54 10.49 19.10 -15.78
CA ILE A 54 11.86 18.78 -15.36
C ILE A 54 12.14 19.32 -13.95
N ASP A 55 11.75 20.55 -13.63
CA ASP A 55 11.87 21.11 -12.27
C ASP A 55 11.09 20.26 -11.25
N PHE A 56 9.85 19.87 -11.58
CA PHE A 56 9.04 18.98 -10.73
C PHE A 56 9.77 17.68 -10.40
N LEU A 57 10.28 16.97 -11.41
CA LEU A 57 11.03 15.72 -11.21
C LEU A 57 12.33 15.94 -10.41
N THR A 58 13.00 17.07 -10.64
CA THR A 58 14.23 17.45 -9.92
C THR A 58 13.96 17.67 -8.43
N ARG A 59 12.89 18.41 -8.09
CA ARG A 59 12.47 18.64 -6.71
C ARG A 59 12.00 17.35 -6.04
N ALA A 60 11.32 16.46 -6.77
CA ALA A 60 10.90 15.16 -6.24
C ALA A 60 12.12 14.28 -5.91
N GLY A 61 13.15 14.31 -6.75
CA GLY A 61 14.44 13.67 -6.44
C GLY A 61 15.15 14.29 -5.25
N SER A 62 15.11 15.61 -5.10
CA SER A 62 15.84 16.33 -4.04
C SER A 62 15.25 16.12 -2.65
N ILE A 63 13.93 15.90 -2.54
CA ILE A 63 13.26 15.62 -1.26
C ILE A 63 13.22 14.13 -0.90
N THR A 64 13.66 13.26 -1.81
CA THR A 64 13.72 11.81 -1.58
C THR A 64 14.96 11.46 -0.77
N ASP A 65 14.77 10.69 0.31
CA ASP A 65 15.82 10.19 1.20
C ASP A 65 15.52 8.73 1.66
N ASP A 66 16.24 8.24 2.67
CA ASP A 66 16.08 6.87 3.18
C ASP A 66 14.72 6.60 3.86
N LYS A 67 13.99 7.65 4.23
CA LYS A 67 12.68 7.59 4.90
C LYS A 67 11.52 8.05 4.01
N ARG A 68 11.80 8.90 3.01
CA ARG A 68 10.82 9.49 2.10
C ARG A 68 11.15 9.14 0.66
N GLN A 69 10.20 8.50 -0.04
CA GLN A 69 10.31 8.16 -1.45
C GLN A 69 9.27 8.91 -2.30
N GLU A 70 9.59 10.13 -2.72
CA GLU A 70 8.64 10.99 -3.45
C GLU A 70 8.31 10.42 -4.85
N PHE A 71 9.23 9.67 -5.47
CA PHE A 71 8.94 8.97 -6.74
C PHE A 71 7.97 7.79 -6.58
N ILE A 72 8.04 7.07 -5.46
CA ILE A 72 7.04 6.04 -5.13
C ILE A 72 5.70 6.73 -4.90
N LEU A 73 5.68 7.83 -4.14
CA LEU A 73 4.47 8.60 -3.90
C LEU A 73 3.85 9.15 -5.20
N LEU A 74 4.68 9.62 -6.14
CA LEU A 74 4.22 10.03 -7.47
C LEU A 74 3.57 8.87 -8.22
N SER A 75 4.20 7.69 -8.19
CA SER A 75 3.63 6.46 -8.77
C SER A 75 2.29 6.09 -8.11
N ASP A 76 2.17 6.24 -6.80
CA ASP A 76 0.96 5.95 -6.03
C ASP A 76 -0.20 6.88 -6.45
N VAL A 77 0.03 8.20 -6.46
CA VAL A 77 -1.04 9.17 -6.75
C VAL A 77 -1.40 9.25 -8.22
N LEU A 78 -0.55 8.74 -9.13
CA LEU A 78 -0.88 8.55 -10.54
C LEU A 78 -1.53 7.19 -10.80
N GLY A 79 -1.69 6.34 -9.78
CA GLY A 79 -2.30 5.02 -9.87
C GLY A 79 -1.42 3.95 -10.53
N LEU A 80 -0.15 4.27 -10.83
CA LEU A 80 0.78 3.32 -11.46
C LEU A 80 1.12 2.17 -10.50
N SER A 81 1.36 2.46 -9.21
CA SER A 81 1.63 1.42 -8.21
C SER A 81 0.47 0.44 -8.11
N THR A 82 -0.76 0.97 -8.02
CA THR A 82 -1.99 0.18 -7.99
C THR A 82 -2.18 -0.67 -9.24
N LEU A 83 -1.89 -0.10 -10.43
CA LEU A 83 -1.95 -0.82 -11.69
C LEU A 83 -0.94 -1.97 -11.75
N VAL A 84 0.31 -1.72 -11.36
CA VAL A 84 1.37 -2.75 -11.32
C VAL A 84 1.01 -3.85 -10.32
N THR A 85 0.52 -3.50 -9.13
CA THR A 85 0.03 -4.48 -8.15
C THR A 85 -1.07 -5.35 -8.75
N ALA A 86 -2.06 -4.77 -9.43
CA ALA A 86 -3.15 -5.52 -10.06
C ALA A 86 -2.68 -6.43 -11.21
N GLN A 87 -1.62 -6.05 -11.93
CA GLN A 87 -1.04 -6.88 -12.99
C GLN A 87 -0.25 -8.06 -12.44
N CYS A 88 0.55 -7.83 -11.40
CA CYS A 88 1.45 -8.82 -10.81
C CYS A 88 0.79 -9.75 -9.80
N ASN A 89 -0.42 -9.41 -9.32
CA ASN A 89 -1.16 -10.20 -8.32
C ASN A 89 -2.51 -10.65 -8.87
N ARG A 90 -2.55 -11.15 -10.11
CA ARG A 90 -3.75 -11.79 -10.65
C ARG A 90 -3.91 -13.15 -10.01
N ARG A 91 -4.85 -13.27 -9.09
CA ARG A 91 -5.14 -14.51 -8.35
C ARG A 91 -6.48 -15.10 -8.78
N PRO A 92 -6.72 -16.40 -8.57
CA PRO A 92 -8.03 -16.99 -8.76
C PRO A 92 -9.09 -16.29 -7.92
N ALA A 93 -10.35 -16.31 -8.39
CA ALA A 93 -11.46 -15.76 -7.64
C ALA A 93 -11.61 -16.48 -6.29
N GLY A 94 -11.78 -15.71 -5.21
CA GLY A 94 -11.86 -16.23 -3.84
C GLY A 94 -10.60 -15.97 -3.01
N CYS A 95 -9.44 -15.75 -3.64
CA CYS A 95 -8.27 -15.23 -2.93
C CYS A 95 -8.48 -13.78 -2.48
N THR A 96 -7.89 -13.41 -1.35
CA THR A 96 -7.88 -12.01 -0.91
C THR A 96 -7.09 -11.16 -1.90
N GLU A 97 -7.67 -10.01 -2.27
CA GLU A 97 -7.02 -9.10 -3.22
C GLU A 97 -5.76 -8.46 -2.62
N ALA A 98 -4.71 -8.34 -3.44
CA ALA A 98 -3.54 -7.54 -3.09
C ALA A 98 -3.79 -6.05 -3.35
N THR A 99 -3.13 -5.19 -2.58
CA THR A 99 -3.11 -3.74 -2.83
C THR A 99 -1.72 -3.16 -2.57
N VAL A 100 -1.53 -1.86 -2.80
CA VAL A 100 -0.23 -1.18 -2.75
C VAL A 100 0.44 -1.37 -1.39
N PHE A 101 1.76 -1.53 -1.36
CA PHE A 101 2.50 -1.77 -0.11
C PHE A 101 2.51 -0.55 0.82
N GLY A 102 2.59 0.65 0.25
CA GLY A 102 2.82 1.88 0.98
C GLY A 102 4.28 2.03 1.47
N PRO A 103 4.70 3.24 1.86
CA PRO A 103 6.10 3.53 2.17
C PRO A 103 6.52 3.25 3.62
N PHE A 104 5.60 2.82 4.49
CA PHE A 104 5.82 2.80 5.94
C PHE A 104 6.08 1.39 6.53
N TYR A 105 6.28 0.38 5.68
CA TYR A 105 6.72 -0.92 6.17
C TYR A 105 8.17 -0.85 6.66
N VAL A 106 8.42 -1.46 7.81
CA VAL A 106 9.76 -1.62 8.37
C VAL A 106 10.04 -3.09 8.60
N PRO A 107 11.12 -3.64 8.02
CA PRO A 107 11.57 -5.00 8.34
C PRO A 107 11.83 -5.19 9.84
N ASP A 108 11.82 -6.44 10.28
CA ASP A 108 12.18 -6.83 11.66
C ASP A 108 11.36 -6.10 12.75
N ALA A 109 10.08 -5.85 12.47
CA ALA A 109 9.12 -5.38 13.48
C ALA A 109 9.05 -6.37 14.67
N PRO A 110 8.65 -5.92 15.88
CA PRO A 110 8.61 -6.79 17.06
C PRO A 110 7.69 -8.01 16.86
N ALA A 111 8.08 -9.13 17.44
CA ALA A 111 7.31 -10.37 17.43
C ALA A 111 6.31 -10.39 18.60
N TYR A 112 5.07 -10.78 18.30
CA TYR A 112 3.97 -10.87 19.25
C TYR A 112 3.33 -12.25 19.24
N ARG A 113 2.74 -12.64 20.39
CA ARG A 113 1.89 -13.82 20.50
C ARG A 113 0.46 -13.46 20.14
N ASN A 114 -0.32 -14.48 19.80
CA ASN A 114 -1.76 -14.31 19.61
C ASN A 114 -2.43 -13.78 20.89
N GLY A 115 -3.12 -12.66 20.77
CA GLY A 115 -3.78 -11.94 21.87
C GLY A 115 -2.96 -10.78 22.46
N ASP A 116 -1.68 -10.65 22.11
CA ASP A 116 -0.87 -9.50 22.54
C ASP A 116 -1.32 -8.20 21.85
N ASP A 117 -0.86 -7.07 22.37
CA ASP A 117 -1.16 -5.73 21.86
C ASP A 117 -0.04 -5.18 20.96
N ILE A 118 -0.34 -5.08 19.66
CA ILE A 118 0.56 -4.55 18.62
C ILE A 118 0.52 -3.01 18.57
N ALA A 119 -0.48 -2.35 19.17
CA ALA A 119 -0.45 -0.89 19.28
C ALA A 119 0.78 -0.43 20.06
N ASN A 120 1.16 -1.18 21.09
CA ASN A 120 2.40 -1.01 21.87
C ASN A 120 2.65 0.45 22.30
N GLY A 121 1.57 1.16 22.68
CA GLY A 121 1.62 2.57 23.10
C GLY A 121 1.16 3.59 22.06
N ALA A 122 0.86 3.17 20.82
CA ALA A 122 0.20 4.05 19.84
C ALA A 122 -1.15 4.55 20.40
N SER A 123 -1.43 5.84 20.24
CA SER A 123 -2.67 6.47 20.70
C SER A 123 -3.85 6.09 19.81
N GLY A 124 -4.98 5.75 20.42
CA GLY A 124 -6.24 5.53 19.71
C GLY A 124 -7.25 4.70 20.51
N GLU A 125 -8.47 4.59 19.97
CA GLU A 125 -9.50 3.74 20.56
C GLU A 125 -9.10 2.25 20.47
N PRO A 126 -9.27 1.43 21.51
CA PRO A 126 -8.90 0.02 21.46
C PRO A 126 -9.63 -0.75 20.37
N CYS A 127 -8.91 -1.60 19.64
CA CYS A 127 -9.45 -2.49 18.62
C CYS A 127 -8.93 -3.92 18.80
N PHE A 128 -9.82 -4.89 18.77
CA PHE A 128 -9.51 -6.32 18.79
C PHE A 128 -9.64 -6.85 17.38
N VAL A 129 -8.55 -7.36 16.81
CA VAL A 129 -8.48 -7.86 15.45
C VAL A 129 -8.36 -9.38 15.49
N GLY A 130 -9.19 -10.06 14.70
CA GLY A 130 -9.25 -11.51 14.62
C GLY A 130 -9.58 -12.00 13.21
N GLY A 131 -9.38 -13.30 12.98
CA GLY A 131 -9.74 -13.97 11.74
C GLY A 131 -9.01 -15.28 11.55
N THR A 132 -9.02 -15.78 10.32
CA THR A 132 -8.29 -16.99 9.90
C THR A 132 -7.50 -16.77 8.63
N VAL A 133 -6.36 -17.45 8.50
CA VAL A 133 -5.59 -17.58 7.26
C VAL A 133 -5.84 -18.95 6.67
N ARG A 134 -6.30 -19.00 5.42
CA ARG A 134 -6.68 -20.23 4.72
C ARG A 134 -6.15 -20.25 3.30
N GLY A 135 -6.07 -21.43 2.70
CA GLY A 135 -5.91 -21.57 1.26
C GLY A 135 -7.24 -21.49 0.54
N ILE A 136 -7.17 -21.49 -0.80
CA ILE A 136 -8.36 -21.33 -1.66
C ILE A 136 -9.35 -22.49 -1.54
N ASP A 137 -8.89 -23.68 -1.16
CA ASP A 137 -9.73 -24.86 -0.94
C ASP A 137 -10.32 -24.89 0.50
N GLY A 138 -10.09 -23.83 1.28
CA GLY A 138 -10.64 -23.62 2.62
C GLY A 138 -9.84 -24.26 3.76
N GLU A 139 -8.73 -24.91 3.44
CA GLU A 139 -7.80 -25.50 4.37
C GLU A 139 -7.14 -24.43 5.26
N PRO A 140 -7.02 -24.65 6.58
CA PRO A 140 -6.34 -23.71 7.45
C PRO A 140 -4.84 -23.71 7.19
N ILE A 141 -4.23 -22.52 7.19
CA ILE A 141 -2.78 -22.35 7.05
C ILE A 141 -2.21 -22.03 8.42
N ALA A 142 -1.57 -23.01 9.04
CA ALA A 142 -0.82 -22.84 10.28
C ALA A 142 0.52 -22.13 10.02
N ASP A 143 1.03 -21.44 11.05
CA ASP A 143 2.34 -20.79 11.05
C ASP A 143 2.57 -19.77 9.92
N ALA A 144 1.50 -19.25 9.31
CA ALA A 144 1.59 -18.13 8.38
C ALA A 144 2.06 -16.89 9.15
N ARG A 145 3.16 -16.29 8.72
CA ARG A 145 3.65 -15.03 9.28
C ARG A 145 2.76 -13.90 8.80
N ILE A 146 2.22 -13.14 9.74
CA ILE A 146 1.35 -11.98 9.51
C ILE A 146 2.08 -10.75 10.05
N ASP A 147 2.66 -9.95 9.16
CA ASP A 147 3.19 -8.63 9.50
C ASP A 147 2.05 -7.60 9.40
N VAL A 148 1.91 -6.74 10.42
CA VAL A 148 0.82 -5.76 10.56
C VAL A 148 1.41 -4.39 10.88
N TRP A 149 0.89 -3.34 10.25
CA TRP A 149 1.25 -1.96 10.58
C TRP A 149 0.12 -0.97 10.28
N GLN A 150 0.04 0.12 11.03
CA GLN A 150 -0.90 1.23 10.81
C GLN A 150 -0.41 2.52 11.46
N SER A 151 -1.11 3.62 11.19
CA SER A 151 -0.91 4.89 11.91
C SER A 151 -1.55 4.87 13.30
N ASP A 152 -1.15 5.84 14.12
CA ASP A 152 -1.89 6.25 15.32
C ASP A 152 -3.17 7.05 14.97
N ASP A 153 -3.90 7.49 16.00
CA ASP A 153 -5.12 8.30 15.89
C ASP A 153 -4.90 9.74 15.40
N GLU A 154 -3.64 10.20 15.35
CA GLU A 154 -3.23 11.45 14.70
C GLU A 154 -2.88 11.25 13.22
N GLY A 155 -2.84 9.99 12.75
CA GLY A 155 -2.54 9.64 11.37
C GLY A 155 -1.05 9.48 11.05
N TRP A 156 -0.19 9.32 12.07
CA TRP A 156 1.25 9.12 11.90
C TRP A 156 1.66 7.66 12.12
N TYR A 157 2.52 7.14 11.25
CA TYR A 157 3.25 5.90 11.50
C TYR A 157 4.43 6.17 12.45
N ASP A 158 4.81 5.17 13.24
CA ASP A 158 5.91 5.30 14.21
C ASP A 158 7.23 5.77 13.57
N VAL A 159 7.53 5.32 12.35
CA VAL A 159 8.72 5.73 11.58
C VAL A 159 8.80 7.23 11.28
N GLN A 160 7.66 7.91 11.34
CA GLN A 160 7.55 9.35 11.13
C GLN A 160 7.79 10.13 12.43
N ARG A 161 7.88 9.45 13.59
CA ARG A 161 8.08 10.01 14.91
C ARG A 161 9.48 9.67 15.45
N PRO A 162 10.52 10.46 15.13
CA PRO A 162 11.89 10.19 15.56
C PRO A 162 12.08 10.23 17.09
N GLU A 163 11.12 10.78 17.83
CA GLU A 163 11.10 10.84 19.29
C GLU A 163 10.70 9.52 19.98
N LEU A 164 10.15 8.55 19.24
CA LEU A 164 9.73 7.28 19.83
C LEU A 164 10.95 6.40 20.16
N GLU A 165 10.98 5.87 21.39
CA GLU A 165 12.05 4.97 21.86
C GLU A 165 11.84 3.51 21.44
N HIS A 166 10.63 3.16 21.00
CA HIS A 166 10.25 1.81 20.61
C HIS A 166 9.21 1.83 19.48
N ALA A 167 9.06 0.69 18.79
CA ALA A 167 8.10 0.54 17.70
C ALA A 167 6.66 0.56 18.20
N GLN A 168 5.78 1.30 17.53
CA GLN A 168 4.36 1.43 17.87
C GLN A 168 3.49 1.18 16.64
N GLY A 169 2.30 0.62 16.84
CA GLY A 169 1.35 0.37 15.74
C GLY A 169 1.86 -0.59 14.67
N ARG A 170 2.93 -1.37 14.92
CA ARG A 170 3.48 -2.37 14.01
C ARG A 170 4.06 -3.58 14.73
N GLY A 171 4.00 -4.73 14.09
CA GLY A 171 4.50 -5.98 14.63
C GLY A 171 4.29 -7.15 13.69
N HIS A 172 4.65 -8.34 14.14
CA HIS A 172 4.24 -9.56 13.46
C HIS A 172 3.86 -10.66 14.45
N LEU A 173 2.98 -11.54 14.00
CA LEU A 173 2.57 -12.76 14.69
C LEU A 173 2.43 -13.90 13.68
N SER A 174 2.11 -15.10 14.16
CA SER A 174 1.83 -16.26 13.31
C SER A 174 0.40 -16.77 13.51
N SER A 175 -0.23 -17.25 12.44
CA SER A 175 -1.49 -17.99 12.57
C SER A 175 -1.28 -19.28 13.40
N LEU A 176 -2.32 -19.65 14.16
CA LEU A 176 -2.37 -20.84 14.99
C LEU A 176 -2.60 -22.10 14.15
N GLY A 177 -2.57 -23.27 14.79
CA GLY A 177 -2.72 -24.56 14.11
C GLY A 177 -4.04 -24.74 13.34
N ASP A 178 -5.09 -24.01 13.70
CA ASP A 178 -6.38 -23.96 13.00
C ASP A 178 -6.47 -22.80 11.99
N GLY A 179 -5.36 -22.13 11.71
CA GLY A 179 -5.27 -20.94 10.86
C GLY A 179 -5.73 -19.66 11.53
N SER A 180 -6.25 -19.71 12.76
CA SER A 180 -6.74 -18.49 13.43
C SER A 180 -5.63 -17.55 13.85
N TYR A 181 -5.90 -16.25 13.85
CA TYR A 181 -5.03 -15.25 14.43
C TYR A 181 -5.85 -14.26 15.25
N ARG A 182 -5.22 -13.61 16.24
CA ARG A 182 -5.82 -12.53 17.02
C ARG A 182 -4.76 -11.62 17.63
N PHE A 183 -5.04 -10.33 17.71
CA PHE A 183 -4.20 -9.35 18.41
C PHE A 183 -5.02 -8.12 18.79
N ARG A 184 -4.51 -7.32 19.73
CA ARG A 184 -5.03 -5.98 20.00
C ARG A 184 -4.26 -4.94 19.21
N SER A 185 -4.96 -3.88 18.87
CA SER A 185 -4.44 -2.70 18.21
C SER A 185 -5.31 -1.50 18.57
N ILE A 186 -5.26 -0.46 17.76
CA ILE A 186 -6.13 0.71 17.83
C ILE A 186 -6.98 0.82 16.57
N VAL A 187 -8.06 1.60 16.64
CA VAL A 187 -8.91 1.89 15.50
C VAL A 187 -8.16 2.70 14.46
N ALA A 188 -8.10 2.21 13.22
CA ALA A 188 -7.52 2.98 12.12
C ALA A 188 -8.33 4.25 11.84
N VAL A 189 -7.63 5.34 11.53
CA VAL A 189 -8.20 6.63 11.15
C VAL A 189 -7.77 7.03 9.74
N PRO A 190 -8.56 7.85 9.01
CA PRO A 190 -8.08 8.44 7.77
C PRO A 190 -6.89 9.36 8.04
N TYR A 191 -5.89 9.33 7.17
CA TYR A 191 -4.71 10.18 7.27
C TYR A 191 -4.27 10.68 5.88
N PRO A 192 -3.61 11.84 5.78
CA PRO A 192 -3.09 12.32 4.51
C PRO A 192 -1.74 11.67 4.20
N ILE A 193 -1.49 11.36 2.92
CA ILE A 193 -0.13 11.08 2.45
C ILE A 193 0.77 12.32 2.64
N PRO A 194 2.12 12.17 2.67
CA PRO A 194 3.01 13.32 2.65
C PRO A 194 2.66 14.28 1.50
N HIS A 195 2.38 15.55 1.80
CA HIS A 195 1.85 16.50 0.82
C HIS A 195 2.51 17.90 0.91
N ASP A 196 3.65 17.99 1.59
CA ASP A 196 4.53 19.16 1.66
C ASP A 196 5.52 19.25 0.49
N GLY A 197 5.61 18.19 -0.33
CA GLY A 197 6.50 18.07 -1.48
C GLY A 197 5.84 18.38 -2.83
N PRO A 198 6.57 18.17 -3.94
CA PRO A 198 6.05 18.36 -5.30
C PRO A 198 4.75 17.58 -5.55
N VAL A 199 4.63 16.35 -5.06
CA VAL A 199 3.41 15.55 -5.27
C VAL A 199 2.19 16.22 -4.63
N GLY A 200 2.34 16.73 -3.40
CA GLY A 200 1.28 17.47 -2.72
C GLY A 200 0.85 18.72 -3.48
N GLN A 201 1.81 19.50 -3.99
CA GLN A 201 1.54 20.67 -4.83
C GLN A 201 0.79 20.29 -6.12
N MET A 202 1.19 19.18 -6.77
CA MET A 202 0.48 18.68 -7.96
C MET A 202 -0.97 18.31 -7.62
N LEU A 203 -1.20 17.60 -6.51
CA LEU A 203 -2.55 17.25 -6.07
C LEU A 203 -3.40 18.48 -5.81
N GLU A 204 -2.87 19.46 -5.09
CA GLU A 204 -3.56 20.74 -4.83
C GLU A 204 -3.95 21.44 -6.14
N LYS A 205 -3.02 21.55 -7.11
CA LYS A 205 -3.28 22.16 -8.42
C LYS A 205 -4.31 21.40 -9.26
N LEU A 206 -4.40 20.08 -9.07
CA LEU A 206 -5.42 19.23 -9.69
C LEU A 206 -6.75 19.20 -8.92
N GLY A 207 -6.87 19.93 -7.80
CA GLY A 207 -8.07 19.90 -6.96
C GLY A 207 -8.28 18.56 -6.25
N ARG A 208 -7.21 17.77 -6.05
CA ARG A 208 -7.24 16.47 -5.39
C ARG A 208 -6.80 16.60 -3.95
N HIS A 209 -7.41 15.80 -3.08
CA HIS A 209 -7.02 15.73 -1.67
C HIS A 209 -5.94 14.65 -1.42
N PRO A 210 -5.12 14.77 -0.35
CA PRO A 210 -4.08 13.78 -0.03
C PRO A 210 -4.57 12.63 0.86
N TRP A 211 -5.85 12.63 1.28
CA TRP A 211 -6.36 11.67 2.25
C TRP A 211 -6.47 10.24 1.72
N ARG A 212 -6.06 9.30 2.57
CA ARG A 212 -6.36 7.87 2.47
C ARG A 212 -7.47 7.51 3.48
N PRO A 213 -8.38 6.58 3.15
CA PRO A 213 -9.36 6.07 4.10
C PRO A 213 -8.69 5.33 5.26
N ALA A 214 -9.39 5.15 6.38
CA ALA A 214 -8.91 4.35 7.49
C ALA A 214 -8.65 2.90 7.08
N HIS A 215 -7.44 2.39 7.34
CA HIS A 215 -7.06 1.02 7.02
C HIS A 215 -5.95 0.47 7.91
N LEU A 216 -5.89 -0.86 7.98
CA LEU A 216 -4.81 -1.63 8.61
C LEU A 216 -4.05 -2.38 7.53
N HIS A 217 -2.71 -2.32 7.54
CA HIS A 217 -1.88 -3.04 6.59
C HIS A 217 -1.60 -4.47 7.04
N PHE A 218 -1.50 -5.37 6.05
CA PHE A 218 -1.11 -6.76 6.24
C PHE A 218 -0.11 -7.19 5.18
N MET A 219 0.93 -7.90 5.59
CA MET A 219 1.75 -8.73 4.71
C MET A 219 1.77 -10.15 5.28
N ILE A 220 1.27 -11.11 4.51
CA ILE A 220 1.10 -12.49 4.94
C ILE A 220 1.97 -13.41 4.09
N ARG A 221 2.76 -14.24 4.77
CA ARG A 221 3.72 -15.18 4.16
C ARG A 221 3.54 -16.55 4.77
N ALA A 222 3.38 -17.57 3.92
CA ALA A 222 3.33 -18.96 4.35
C ALA A 222 4.12 -19.84 3.36
N PRO A 223 4.83 -20.88 3.83
CA PRO A 223 5.50 -21.82 2.93
C PRO A 223 4.51 -22.46 1.95
N GLY A 224 4.83 -22.44 0.65
CA GLY A 224 3.95 -22.97 -0.40
C GLY A 224 2.84 -22.03 -0.86
N TYR A 225 2.80 -20.80 -0.34
CA TYR A 225 1.85 -19.77 -0.77
C TYR A 225 2.59 -18.54 -1.26
N GLU A 226 1.91 -17.79 -2.12
CA GLU A 226 2.40 -16.50 -2.55
C GLU A 226 2.23 -15.46 -1.44
N THR A 227 3.19 -14.54 -1.34
CA THR A 227 3.10 -13.43 -0.39
C THR A 227 1.90 -12.55 -0.73
N LEU A 228 1.00 -12.37 0.24
CA LEU A 228 -0.12 -11.43 0.14
C LEU A 228 0.30 -10.12 0.80
N ILE A 229 0.23 -9.01 0.06
CA ILE A 229 0.32 -7.65 0.60
C ILE A 229 -1.04 -7.01 0.40
N THR A 230 -1.69 -6.59 1.47
CA THR A 230 -3.04 -6.03 1.40
C THR A 230 -3.35 -5.05 2.52
N HIS A 231 -4.53 -4.43 2.46
CA HIS A 231 -5.09 -3.60 3.51
C HIS A 231 -6.49 -4.08 3.85
N VAL A 232 -6.93 -3.84 5.08
CA VAL A 232 -8.34 -3.94 5.45
C VAL A 232 -8.86 -2.55 5.77
N PHE A 233 -9.79 -2.06 4.96
CA PHE A 233 -10.39 -0.73 5.05
C PHE A 233 -11.63 -0.74 5.94
N ARG A 234 -11.84 0.33 6.69
CA ARG A 234 -13.01 0.48 7.54
C ARG A 234 -14.24 0.89 6.73
N ALA A 235 -15.30 0.09 6.82
CA ALA A 235 -16.61 0.38 6.21
C ALA A 235 -17.19 1.70 6.73
N GLU A 236 -17.97 2.37 5.86
CA GLU A 236 -18.62 3.66 6.14
C GLU A 236 -17.65 4.80 6.52
N GLY A 237 -16.36 4.60 6.32
CA GLY A 237 -15.32 5.60 6.52
C GLY A 237 -15.28 6.66 5.41
N ARG A 238 -14.69 7.81 5.72
CA ARG A 238 -14.40 8.85 4.72
C ARG A 238 -13.37 8.35 3.70
N TYR A 239 -13.46 8.85 2.47
CA TYR A 239 -12.50 8.65 1.38
C TYR A 239 -12.40 7.24 0.79
N LEU A 240 -13.38 6.35 1.05
CA LEU A 240 -13.40 5.02 0.43
C LEU A 240 -13.54 5.08 -1.11
N ASP A 241 -14.25 6.07 -1.62
CA ASP A 241 -14.49 6.33 -3.05
C ASP A 241 -13.46 7.30 -3.66
N SER A 242 -12.57 7.86 -2.86
CA SER A 242 -11.65 8.91 -3.27
C SER A 242 -10.23 8.76 -2.72
N ASP A 243 -9.82 7.55 -2.33
CA ASP A 243 -8.46 7.25 -1.83
C ASP A 243 -7.38 7.85 -2.76
N ALA A 244 -6.51 8.70 -2.19
CA ALA A 244 -5.51 9.44 -2.94
C ALA A 244 -4.57 8.56 -3.78
N VAL A 245 -4.41 7.29 -3.40
CA VAL A 245 -3.54 6.30 -4.06
C VAL A 245 -4.29 5.15 -4.74
N PHE A 246 -5.62 5.22 -4.80
CA PHE A 246 -6.47 4.22 -5.46
C PHE A 246 -6.33 2.78 -4.91
N GLY A 247 -6.01 2.63 -3.62
CA GLY A 247 -5.73 1.35 -2.98
C GLY A 247 -6.97 0.56 -2.57
N VAL A 248 -8.15 1.18 -2.53
CA VAL A 248 -9.40 0.55 -2.09
C VAL A 248 -9.87 -0.52 -3.08
N ARG A 249 -10.31 -1.66 -2.54
CA ARG A 249 -11.05 -2.71 -3.23
C ARG A 249 -12.26 -3.06 -2.39
N THR A 250 -13.40 -3.33 -3.02
CA THR A 250 -14.65 -3.60 -2.29
C THR A 250 -14.55 -4.82 -1.37
N SER A 251 -13.81 -5.87 -1.78
CA SER A 251 -13.56 -7.08 -0.98
C SER A 251 -12.71 -6.82 0.27
N LEU A 252 -11.97 -5.71 0.30
CA LEU A 252 -11.09 -5.31 1.38
C LEU A 252 -11.76 -4.35 2.37
N ILE A 253 -13.04 -4.02 2.18
CA ILE A 253 -13.82 -3.18 3.09
C ILE A 253 -14.50 -4.09 4.12
N ALA A 254 -14.22 -3.87 5.40
CA ALA A 254 -14.76 -4.65 6.51
C ALA A 254 -15.46 -3.76 7.54
N GLU A 255 -16.44 -4.32 8.25
CA GLU A 255 -17.08 -3.66 9.37
C GLU A 255 -16.13 -3.64 10.58
N TRP A 256 -15.88 -2.44 11.12
CA TRP A 256 -15.20 -2.27 12.40
C TRP A 256 -16.29 -1.99 13.43
N LYS A 257 -16.75 -3.03 14.10
CA LYS A 257 -17.91 -2.97 14.96
C LYS A 257 -17.56 -2.30 16.28
N ARG A 258 -18.23 -1.20 16.61
CA ARG A 258 -18.11 -0.53 17.91
C ARG A 258 -18.90 -1.31 18.97
N ASN A 259 -18.30 -1.47 20.14
CA ASN A 259 -18.88 -2.08 21.32
C ASN A 259 -18.80 -1.09 22.48
N GLU A 260 -19.84 -1.07 23.32
CA GLU A 260 -19.85 -0.32 24.59
C GLU A 260 -18.94 -1.01 25.63
N PRO A 261 -18.55 -0.33 26.73
CA PRO A 261 -17.79 -0.94 27.82
C PRO A 261 -18.36 -2.30 28.25
N GLY A 262 -17.49 -3.29 28.44
CA GLY A 262 -17.89 -4.68 28.66
C GLY A 262 -16.74 -5.67 28.47
N VAL A 263 -17.07 -6.94 28.31
CA VAL A 263 -16.07 -8.01 28.10
C VAL A 263 -15.70 -8.09 26.62
N ALA A 264 -14.42 -7.88 26.32
CA ALA A 264 -13.84 -8.00 24.99
C ALA A 264 -13.68 -9.48 24.56
N PRO A 265 -13.44 -9.77 23.26
CA PRO A 265 -13.34 -11.15 22.76
C PRO A 265 -12.25 -12.00 23.42
N ASP A 266 -11.22 -11.39 23.99
CA ASP A 266 -10.15 -12.10 24.70
C ASP A 266 -10.40 -12.25 26.22
N GLY A 267 -11.59 -11.87 26.68
CA GLY A 267 -12.01 -11.95 28.09
C GLY A 267 -11.65 -10.72 28.93
N THR A 268 -11.00 -9.71 28.36
CA THR A 268 -10.64 -8.48 29.09
C THR A 268 -11.88 -7.64 29.39
N CYS A 269 -12.00 -7.15 30.62
CA CYS A 269 -13.03 -6.15 30.96
C CYS A 269 -12.55 -4.76 30.51
N MET A 270 -13.31 -4.15 29.62
CA MET A 270 -13.05 -2.82 29.07
C MET A 270 -13.98 -1.80 29.73
N ASP A 271 -13.39 -0.81 30.39
CA ASP A 271 -14.13 0.31 30.99
C ASP A 271 -14.44 1.44 29.99
N VAL A 272 -13.95 1.30 28.75
CA VAL A 272 -14.15 2.22 27.63
C VAL A 272 -14.75 1.48 26.44
N PRO A 273 -15.41 2.19 25.50
CA PRO A 273 -15.79 1.63 24.22
C PRO A 273 -14.58 1.04 23.49
N PHE A 274 -14.80 -0.03 22.73
CA PHE A 274 -13.78 -0.70 21.94
C PHE A 274 -14.36 -1.20 20.62
N TYR A 275 -13.48 -1.56 19.68
CA TYR A 275 -13.89 -2.06 18.38
C TYR A 275 -13.45 -3.50 18.17
N THR A 276 -14.17 -4.21 17.31
CA THR A 276 -13.81 -5.55 16.85
C THR A 276 -13.76 -5.58 15.32
N LEU A 277 -12.69 -6.15 14.78
CA LEU A 277 -12.52 -6.42 13.36
C LEU A 277 -12.29 -7.93 13.17
N GLU A 278 -13.19 -8.58 12.43
CA GLU A 278 -13.01 -9.97 11.99
C GLU A 278 -12.77 -9.99 10.48
N TYR A 279 -11.66 -10.58 10.04
CA TYR A 279 -11.32 -10.65 8.62
C TYR A 279 -10.58 -11.95 8.27
N ASP A 280 -11.10 -12.71 7.32
CA ASP A 280 -10.46 -13.95 6.86
C ASP A 280 -9.59 -13.68 5.62
N PHE A 281 -8.36 -14.18 5.65
CA PHE A 281 -7.43 -14.11 4.53
C PHE A 281 -7.38 -15.43 3.78
N VAL A 282 -7.48 -15.36 2.45
CA VAL A 282 -7.37 -16.51 1.55
C VAL A 282 -6.14 -16.32 0.68
N LEU A 283 -5.12 -17.16 0.89
CA LEU A 283 -3.86 -17.13 0.14
C LEU A 283 -3.95 -17.98 -1.13
N ASN A 284 -3.19 -17.58 -2.14
CA ASN A 284 -3.00 -18.38 -3.36
C ASN A 284 -1.80 -19.31 -3.20
N ASP A 285 -1.95 -20.56 -3.63
CA ASP A 285 -0.88 -21.55 -3.66
C ASP A 285 0.16 -21.17 -4.72
N SER A 286 1.44 -21.16 -4.36
CA SER A 286 2.53 -20.80 -5.28
C SER A 286 2.82 -21.85 -6.35
N ARG A 287 2.19 -23.03 -6.27
CA ARG A 287 2.28 -24.09 -7.29
C ARG A 287 1.31 -23.91 -8.45
N ASN A 288 0.38 -22.95 -8.35
CA ASN A 288 -0.61 -22.66 -9.40
C ASN A 288 -0.14 -21.64 -10.46
N ASP A 289 1.13 -21.21 -10.40
CA ASP A 289 1.78 -20.31 -11.37
C ASP A 289 2.80 -21.05 -12.28
#